data_AF-A0A7W1I022-F1
#
_entry.id   AF-A0A7W1I022-F1
#
_cell.length_a   1.000
_cell.length_b   1.000
_cell.length_c   1.000
_cell.angle_alpha   90.00
_cell.angle_beta   90.00
_cell.angle_gamma   90.00
#
_symmetry.space_group_name_H-M   'P 1'
#
loop_
_entity.id
_entity.type
_entity.pdbx_description
1 polymer ?
#
loop_
_entity_poly.entity_id
_entity_poly.type
_entity_poly.pdbx_seq_one_letter_code
_entity_poly.pdbx_strand_id
1 'polypeptide(L)'
;MSGLGERLWLYGAALATGSAFSILFTGETYDGADGGFGDLSVVTIIAGHKALLPLLLAAAVAALVGSAGRWRFVLLFPAIAVYTLAAVYGTDLFSVSGWQEFFGVVWGDVYGAANTMYVQPIPYDLAPGLFVVLVPLVMILVAFATSATLYEESPVISVAVLGLTIGVLSTISFEDGAGPFFAVFLVCAVGLFLSAGVAGPD
;
A
#
# COMPACT_ATOMS: atom_id res chain seq x y z
N MET A 1 7.96 0.11 -25.98
CA MET A 1 8.73 0.27 -24.71
C MET A 1 8.22 1.53 -24.05
N SER A 2 7.59 1.42 -22.87
CA SER A 2 7.06 2.59 -22.17
C SER A 2 8.15 3.62 -21.90
N GLY A 3 7.85 4.89 -22.21
CA GLY A 3 8.79 5.99 -22.03
C GLY A 3 9.12 6.23 -20.56
N LEU A 4 10.28 6.84 -20.27
CA LEU A 4 10.67 7.19 -18.91
C LEU A 4 9.62 8.10 -18.24
N GLY A 5 8.98 8.98 -19.01
CA GLY A 5 7.87 9.81 -18.55
C GLY A 5 6.64 9.01 -18.12
N GLU A 6 6.23 8.01 -18.91
CA GLU A 6 5.09 7.14 -18.60
C GLU A 6 5.27 6.41 -17.26
N ARG A 7 6.49 5.90 -17.03
CA ARG A 7 6.85 5.24 -15.76
C ARG A 7 6.78 6.18 -14.56
N LEU A 8 7.29 7.40 -14.70
CA LEU A 8 7.26 8.39 -13.62
C LEU A 8 5.83 8.75 -13.24
N TRP A 9 4.97 9.00 -14.24
CA TRP A 9 3.57 9.33 -14.00
C TRP A 9 2.80 8.16 -13.39
N LEU A 10 3.04 6.94 -13.88
CA LEU A 10 2.47 5.72 -13.30
C LEU A 10 2.88 5.53 -11.84
N TYR A 11 4.16 5.69 -11.52
CA TYR A 11 4.64 5.56 -10.15
C TYR A 11 4.11 6.66 -9.24
N GLY A 12 3.98 7.90 -9.74
CA GLY A 12 3.33 8.98 -9.00
C GLY A 12 1.88 8.64 -8.66
N ALA A 13 1.10 8.14 -9.62
CA ALA A 13 -0.27 7.69 -9.40
C ALA A 13 -0.35 6.53 -8.40
N ALA A 14 0.53 5.54 -8.53
CA ALA A 14 0.62 4.39 -7.62
C ALA A 14 0.93 4.80 -6.18
N LEU A 15 1.91 5.69 -5.99
CA LEU A 15 2.29 6.20 -4.67
C LEU A 15 1.17 7.03 -4.03
N ALA A 16 0.49 7.88 -4.83
CA ALA A 16 -0.65 8.66 -4.36
C ALA A 16 -1.80 7.75 -3.88
N THR A 17 -2.16 6.74 -4.68
CA THR A 17 -3.21 5.79 -4.31
C THR A 17 -2.83 4.92 -3.11
N GLY A 18 -1.62 4.38 -3.08
CA GLY A 18 -1.20 3.52 -1.99
C GLY A 18 -1.06 4.26 -0.66
N SER A 19 -0.56 5.51 -0.69
CA SER A 19 -0.53 6.37 0.50
C SER A 19 -1.92 6.84 0.94
N ALA A 20 -2.91 6.93 0.03
CA ALA A 20 -4.29 7.28 0.38
C ALA A 20 -4.92 6.34 1.41
N PHE A 21 -4.46 5.09 1.53
CA PHE A 21 -4.92 4.19 2.60
C PHE A 21 -4.63 4.72 4.01
N SER A 22 -3.75 5.70 4.16
CA SER A 22 -3.46 6.30 5.46
C SER A 22 -4.64 7.11 6.02
N ILE A 23 -5.60 7.52 5.19
CA ILE A 23 -6.81 8.22 5.66
C ILE A 23 -7.71 7.33 6.53
N LEU A 24 -7.50 6.01 6.50
CA LEU A 24 -8.21 5.07 7.36
C LEU A 24 -7.75 5.11 8.80
N PHE A 25 -6.75 5.94 9.15
CA PHE A 25 -6.12 5.94 10.46
C PHE A 25 -6.12 7.32 11.11
N THR A 26 -6.40 7.37 12.42
CA THR A 26 -6.39 8.59 13.25
C THR A 26 -4.99 9.15 13.47
N GLY A 27 -3.97 8.28 13.49
CA GLY A 27 -2.62 8.62 13.94
C GLY A 27 -2.39 8.38 15.44
N GLU A 28 -3.42 7.95 16.17
CA GLU A 28 -3.32 7.52 17.57
C GLU A 28 -3.12 6.00 17.65
N THR A 29 -2.41 5.53 18.68
CA THR A 29 -2.07 4.11 18.86
C THR A 29 -3.13 3.40 19.71
N TYR A 30 -3.51 2.18 19.29
CA TYR A 30 -4.63 1.43 19.88
C TYR A 30 -4.45 1.01 21.35
N ASP A 31 -3.20 0.88 21.86
CA ASP A 31 -2.94 0.32 23.21
C ASP A 31 -1.78 0.99 23.96
N GLY A 32 -1.64 2.31 23.86
CA GLY A 32 -0.58 3.06 24.57
C GLY A 32 0.69 3.30 23.74
N ALA A 33 1.84 3.52 24.40
CA ALA A 33 3.01 4.18 23.82
C ALA A 33 3.58 3.53 22.54
N ASP A 34 3.50 2.19 22.40
CA ASP A 34 4.07 1.45 21.26
C ASP A 34 3.01 0.79 20.35
N GLY A 35 1.72 0.90 20.70
CA GLY A 35 0.59 0.47 19.87
C GLY A 35 0.54 -1.02 19.46
N GLY A 36 1.37 -1.88 20.09
CA GLY A 36 1.51 -3.30 19.74
C GLY A 36 2.46 -3.59 18.57
N PHE A 37 3.15 -2.58 18.03
CA PHE A 37 4.11 -2.77 16.95
C PHE A 37 5.46 -3.28 17.47
N GLY A 38 6.17 -4.06 16.65
CA GLY A 38 7.49 -4.58 17.03
C GLY A 38 8.55 -3.48 17.13
N ASP A 39 9.51 -3.72 18.03
CA ASP A 39 10.75 -2.93 18.10
C ASP A 39 11.42 -2.94 16.73
N LEU A 40 11.75 -1.74 16.24
CA LEU A 40 12.36 -1.52 14.93
C LEU A 40 11.46 -1.72 13.69
N SER A 41 10.14 -1.79 13.84
CA SER A 41 9.22 -1.82 12.69
C SER A 41 9.26 -0.51 11.88
N VAL A 42 8.89 -0.58 10.59
CA VAL A 42 8.82 0.62 9.72
C VAL A 42 7.85 1.66 10.29
N VAL A 43 6.75 1.20 10.89
CA VAL A 43 5.73 2.05 11.51
C VAL A 43 6.30 2.78 12.73
N THR A 44 7.15 2.14 13.53
CA THR A 44 7.70 2.73 14.76
C THR A 44 8.92 3.62 14.51
N ILE A 45 9.94 3.13 13.78
CA ILE A 45 11.19 3.90 13.56
C ILE A 45 10.98 5.09 12.63
N ILE A 46 10.37 4.84 11.48
CA ILE A 46 10.47 5.77 10.35
C ILE A 46 9.25 6.69 10.33
N ALA A 47 8.08 6.18 10.72
CA ALA A 47 6.83 6.92 10.65
C ALA A 47 6.40 7.56 11.99
N GLY A 48 7.03 7.18 13.11
CA GLY A 48 6.66 7.66 14.44
C GLY A 48 5.19 7.40 14.77
N HIS A 49 4.71 6.19 14.49
CA HIS A 49 3.30 5.77 14.62
C HIS A 49 2.34 6.47 13.65
N LYS A 50 2.75 6.65 12.39
CA LYS A 50 1.88 7.17 11.32
C LYS A 50 1.72 6.15 10.19
N ALA A 51 0.51 6.06 9.63
CA ALA A 51 0.19 5.12 8.57
C ALA A 51 0.71 5.54 7.19
N LEU A 52 0.93 6.84 6.94
CA LEU A 52 1.28 7.37 5.61
C LEU A 52 2.55 6.74 5.04
N LEU A 53 3.66 6.79 5.79
CA LEU A 53 4.95 6.37 5.28
C LEU A 53 5.05 4.85 5.03
N PRO A 54 4.56 3.97 5.93
CA PRO A 54 4.50 2.54 5.67
C PRO A 54 3.63 2.18 4.47
N LEU A 55 2.53 2.88 4.22
CA LEU A 55 1.66 2.61 3.07
C LEU A 55 2.25 3.16 1.76
N LEU A 56 2.93 4.31 1.83
CA LEU A 56 3.70 4.86 0.71
C LEU A 56 4.84 3.92 0.31
N LEU A 57 5.60 3.41 1.27
CA LEU A 57 6.68 2.46 1.02
C LEU A 57 6.14 1.11 0.49
N ALA A 58 4.98 0.65 0.98
CA ALA A 58 4.31 -0.53 0.43
C ALA A 58 4.01 -0.34 -1.06
N ALA A 59 3.45 0.82 -1.41
CA ALA A 59 3.17 1.20 -2.80
C ALA A 59 4.45 1.29 -3.65
N ALA A 60 5.52 1.87 -3.11
CA ALA A 60 6.81 1.95 -3.79
C ALA A 60 7.37 0.55 -4.10
N VAL A 61 7.42 -0.34 -3.10
CA VAL A 61 7.88 -1.72 -3.27
C VAL A 61 7.01 -2.46 -4.29
N ALA A 62 5.69 -2.29 -4.21
CA ALA A 62 4.77 -2.89 -5.15
C ALA A 62 4.92 -2.38 -6.59
N ALA A 63 5.21 -1.09 -6.79
CA ALA A 63 5.50 -0.56 -8.12
C ALA A 63 6.82 -1.12 -8.68
N LEU A 64 7.83 -1.32 -7.83
CA LEU A 64 9.09 -1.97 -8.22
C LEU A 64 8.87 -3.46 -8.59
N VAL A 65 8.10 -4.19 -7.79
CA VAL A 65 7.74 -5.59 -8.08
C VAL A 65 6.89 -5.68 -9.34
N GLY A 66 5.90 -4.80 -9.48
CA GLY A 66 5.03 -4.70 -10.64
C GLY A 66 5.79 -4.37 -11.92
N SER A 67 6.96 -3.74 -11.82
CA SER A 67 7.87 -3.43 -12.94
C SER A 67 9.02 -4.44 -13.14
N ALA A 68 9.01 -5.57 -12.43
CA ALA A 68 10.05 -6.61 -12.50
C ALA A 68 9.90 -7.58 -13.70
N GLY A 69 9.09 -7.24 -14.70
CA GLY A 69 8.94 -8.01 -15.93
C GLY A 69 8.37 -9.40 -15.68
N ARG A 70 9.08 -10.43 -16.13
CA ARG A 70 8.69 -11.84 -16.01
C ARG A 70 8.61 -12.33 -14.56
N TRP A 71 9.32 -11.66 -13.65
CA TRP A 71 9.40 -12.08 -12.24
C TRP A 71 8.31 -11.48 -11.35
N ARG A 72 7.49 -10.55 -11.87
CA ARG A 72 6.53 -9.79 -11.07
C ARG A 72 5.61 -10.66 -10.19
N PHE A 73 5.04 -11.73 -10.73
CA PHE A 73 4.12 -12.60 -9.99
C PHE A 73 4.84 -13.52 -9.01
N VAL A 74 6.07 -13.91 -9.32
CA VAL A 74 6.91 -14.73 -8.44
C VAL A 74 7.41 -13.90 -7.26
N LEU A 75 7.79 -12.64 -7.50
CA LEU A 75 8.30 -11.72 -6.49
C LEU A 75 7.18 -11.10 -5.63
N LEU A 76 5.94 -11.05 -6.12
CA LEU A 76 4.82 -10.42 -5.40
C LEU A 76 4.59 -11.03 -4.02
N PHE A 77 4.40 -12.34 -3.93
CA PHE A 77 4.10 -12.97 -2.65
C PHE A 77 5.26 -12.88 -1.63
N PRO A 78 6.52 -13.17 -2.01
CA PRO A 78 7.66 -12.95 -1.13
C PRO A 78 7.82 -11.49 -0.71
N ALA A 79 7.64 -10.54 -1.63
CA ALA A 79 7.75 -9.12 -1.30
C ALA A 79 6.66 -8.67 -0.32
N ILE A 80 5.42 -9.13 -0.52
CA ILE A 80 4.32 -8.88 0.42
C ILE A 80 4.67 -9.43 1.80
N ALA A 81 5.07 -10.71 1.88
CA ALA A 81 5.42 -11.32 3.15
C ALA A 81 6.55 -10.56 3.85
N VAL A 82 7.68 -10.36 3.17
CA VAL A 82 8.84 -9.66 3.75
C VAL A 82 8.50 -8.24 4.16
N TYR A 83 7.80 -7.49 3.31
CA TYR A 83 7.48 -6.11 3.59
C TYR A 83 6.45 -5.98 4.73
N THR A 84 5.38 -6.78 4.74
CA THR A 84 4.39 -6.77 5.84
C THR A 84 5.06 -7.13 7.16
N LEU A 85 5.91 -8.16 7.16
CA LEU A 85 6.61 -8.60 8.37
C LEU A 85 7.56 -7.50 8.88
N ALA A 86 8.36 -6.89 8.01
CA ALA A 86 9.25 -5.79 8.37
C ALA A 86 8.48 -4.53 8.81
N ALA A 87 7.33 -4.27 8.18
CA ALA A 87 6.52 -3.09 8.47
C ALA A 87 5.82 -3.16 9.82
N VAL A 88 5.38 -4.35 10.23
CA VAL A 88 4.57 -4.56 11.45
C VAL A 88 5.41 -5.06 12.62
N TYR A 89 6.27 -6.06 12.39
CA TYR A 89 6.93 -6.81 13.47
C TYR A 89 8.43 -6.51 13.60
N GLY A 90 9.06 -5.89 12.59
CA GLY A 90 10.49 -5.55 12.66
C GLY A 90 11.42 -6.72 12.34
N THR A 91 12.59 -6.76 12.99
CA THR A 91 13.78 -7.47 12.46
C THR A 91 14.05 -8.89 12.99
N ASP A 92 13.30 -9.39 13.97
CA ASP A 92 13.59 -10.70 14.60
C ASP A 92 12.96 -11.92 13.87
N LEU A 93 12.67 -11.76 12.58
CA LEU A 93 11.90 -12.71 11.75
C LEU A 93 12.65 -14.01 11.40
N PHE A 94 13.96 -14.07 11.65
CA PHE A 94 14.82 -15.18 11.20
C PHE A 94 15.14 -16.21 12.30
N SER A 95 14.57 -16.04 13.49
CA SER A 95 14.66 -17.01 14.60
C SER A 95 13.77 -18.24 14.32
N VAL A 96 14.40 -19.35 13.90
CA VAL A 96 13.69 -20.61 13.54
C VAL A 96 12.91 -21.21 14.73
N SER A 97 13.35 -20.96 15.98
CA SER A 97 12.71 -21.47 17.20
C SER A 97 11.42 -20.75 17.61
N GLY A 98 11.12 -19.58 17.02
CA GLY A 98 9.97 -18.75 17.40
C GLY A 98 8.78 -18.80 16.43
N TRP A 99 8.85 -19.55 15.32
CA TRP A 99 7.85 -19.45 14.24
C TRP A 99 6.43 -19.86 14.64
N GLN A 100 6.27 -20.86 15.51
CA GLN A 100 4.93 -21.28 15.96
C GLN A 100 4.26 -20.19 16.80
N GLU A 101 5.01 -19.57 17.70
CA GLU A 101 4.54 -18.45 18.53
C GLU A 101 4.27 -17.23 17.66
N PHE A 102 5.17 -16.93 16.71
CA PHE A 102 5.02 -15.85 15.74
C PHE A 102 3.75 -15.99 14.89
N PHE A 103 3.47 -17.17 14.34
CA PHE A 103 2.22 -17.41 13.60
C PHE A 103 0.99 -17.23 14.50
N GLY A 104 1.08 -17.59 15.79
CA GLY A 104 0.04 -17.32 16.78
C GLY A 104 -0.23 -15.83 16.93
N VAL A 105 0.82 -15.01 17.01
CA VAL A 105 0.73 -13.53 17.09
C VAL A 105 0.09 -12.97 15.83
N VAL A 106 0.58 -13.34 14.63
CA VAL A 106 0.01 -12.85 13.36
C VAL A 106 -1.47 -13.20 13.24
N TRP A 107 -1.86 -14.41 13.62
CA TRP A 107 -3.25 -14.83 13.54
C TRP A 107 -4.13 -14.11 14.57
N GLY A 108 -3.60 -13.89 15.78
CA GLY A 108 -4.22 -13.05 16.80
C GLY A 108 -4.45 -11.62 16.29
N ASP A 109 -3.47 -11.03 15.61
CA ASP A 109 -3.55 -9.70 15.03
C ASP A 109 -4.58 -9.62 13.91
N VAL A 110 -4.67 -10.62 13.02
CA VAL A 110 -5.70 -10.65 11.97
C VAL A 110 -7.11 -10.69 12.58
N TYR A 111 -7.32 -11.50 13.62
CA TYR A 111 -8.61 -11.49 14.34
C TYR A 111 -8.86 -10.16 15.07
N GLY A 112 -7.82 -9.60 15.68
CA GLY A 112 -7.87 -8.28 16.30
C GLY A 112 -8.30 -7.21 15.30
N ALA A 113 -7.72 -7.23 14.10
CA ALA A 113 -8.06 -6.33 13.00
C ALA A 113 -9.55 -6.43 12.61
N ALA A 114 -10.06 -7.66 12.45
CA ALA A 114 -11.45 -7.89 12.12
C ALA A 114 -12.38 -7.34 13.22
N ASN A 115 -12.02 -7.52 14.48
CA ASN A 115 -12.77 -6.96 15.60
C ASN A 115 -12.71 -5.43 15.62
N THR A 116 -11.54 -4.82 15.40
CA THR A 116 -11.39 -3.36 15.31
C THR A 116 -12.24 -2.78 14.17
N MET A 117 -12.19 -3.39 12.98
CA MET A 117 -13.01 -2.98 11.85
C MET A 117 -14.52 -3.12 12.10
N TYR A 118 -14.94 -4.03 12.98
CA TYR A 118 -16.33 -4.23 13.35
C TYR A 118 -16.81 -3.23 14.43
N VAL A 119 -15.95 -2.92 15.41
CA VAL A 119 -16.32 -2.16 16.61
C VAL A 119 -16.06 -0.66 16.47
N GLN A 120 -14.97 -0.27 15.81
CA GLN A 120 -14.61 1.14 15.65
C GLN A 120 -15.16 1.70 14.32
N PRO A 121 -15.72 2.92 14.31
CA PRO A 121 -15.94 3.63 13.05
C PRO A 121 -14.61 4.09 12.45
N ILE A 122 -14.56 4.25 11.12
CA ILE A 122 -13.43 4.92 10.44
C ILE A 122 -13.41 6.40 10.88
N PRO A 123 -12.23 7.00 11.15
CA PRO A 123 -10.88 6.42 11.09
C PRO A 123 -10.51 5.53 12.28
N TYR A 124 -9.70 4.50 12.03
CA TYR A 124 -9.24 3.52 13.02
C TYR A 124 -7.99 3.98 13.78
N ASP A 125 -7.81 3.47 14.99
CA ASP A 125 -6.52 3.59 15.67
C ASP A 125 -5.47 2.67 15.00
N LEU A 126 -4.20 3.03 15.14
CA LEU A 126 -3.12 2.21 14.62
C LEU A 126 -3.03 0.90 15.41
N ALA A 127 -3.32 -0.20 14.71
CA ALA A 127 -3.19 -1.56 15.22
C ALA A 127 -2.39 -2.43 14.23
N PRO A 128 -1.46 -3.27 14.69
CA PRO A 128 -0.64 -4.17 13.86
C PRO A 128 -1.45 -4.99 12.86
N GLY A 129 -2.55 -5.58 13.33
CA GLY A 129 -3.44 -6.40 12.51
C GLY A 129 -4.04 -5.68 11.30
N LEU A 130 -4.35 -4.38 11.42
CA LEU A 130 -4.86 -3.61 10.30
C LEU A 130 -3.80 -3.50 9.19
N PHE A 131 -2.52 -3.34 9.55
CA PHE A 131 -1.42 -3.31 8.58
C PHE A 131 -1.16 -4.69 7.97
N VAL A 132 -1.29 -5.77 8.74
CA VAL A 132 -1.19 -7.15 8.21
C VAL A 132 -2.20 -7.40 7.09
N VAL A 133 -3.39 -6.79 7.16
CA VAL A 133 -4.43 -6.90 6.14
C VAL A 133 -4.25 -5.90 5.01
N LEU A 134 -4.00 -4.63 5.33
CA LEU A 134 -4.02 -3.54 4.34
C LEU A 134 -2.74 -3.49 3.50
N VAL A 135 -1.57 -3.80 4.06
CA VAL A 135 -0.31 -3.76 3.32
C VAL A 135 -0.32 -4.73 2.12
N PRO A 136 -0.70 -6.03 2.28
CA PRO A 136 -0.87 -6.92 1.14
C PRO A 136 -1.84 -6.38 0.09
N LEU A 137 -2.96 -5.80 0.53
CA LEU A 137 -3.98 -5.25 -0.37
C LEU A 137 -3.42 -4.09 -1.21
N VAL A 138 -2.72 -3.14 -0.58
CA VAL A 138 -2.03 -2.04 -1.27
C VAL A 138 -1.02 -2.60 -2.27
N MET A 139 -0.20 -3.55 -1.84
CA MET A 139 0.85 -4.09 -2.69
C MET A 139 0.32 -4.85 -3.90
N ILE A 140 -0.74 -5.63 -3.72
CA ILE A 140 -1.43 -6.31 -4.81
C ILE A 140 -1.98 -5.28 -5.80
N LEU A 141 -2.80 -4.32 -5.33
CA LEU A 141 -3.41 -3.31 -6.20
C LEU A 141 -2.38 -2.55 -7.02
N VAL A 142 -1.32 -2.05 -6.36
CA VAL A 142 -0.29 -1.26 -7.01
C VAL A 142 0.56 -2.10 -7.97
N ALA A 143 0.93 -3.33 -7.61
CA ALA A 143 1.72 -4.18 -8.48
C ALA A 143 0.93 -4.57 -9.75
N PHE A 144 -0.36 -4.89 -9.62
CA PHE A 144 -1.23 -5.20 -10.74
C PHE A 144 -1.47 -3.99 -11.64
N ALA A 145 -1.79 -2.82 -11.07
CA ALA A 145 -1.94 -1.59 -11.85
C ALA A 145 -0.62 -1.23 -12.58
N THR A 146 0.52 -1.35 -11.90
CA THR A 146 1.81 -1.08 -12.53
C THR A 146 2.08 -2.06 -13.68
N SER A 147 1.77 -3.35 -13.47
CA SER A 147 1.94 -4.38 -14.50
C SER A 147 1.05 -4.15 -15.72
N ALA A 148 -0.21 -3.77 -15.52
CA ALA A 148 -1.18 -3.54 -16.59
C ALA A 148 -0.72 -2.43 -17.54
N THR A 149 -0.22 -1.31 -17.01
CA THR A 149 0.34 -0.25 -17.86
C THR A 149 1.60 -0.73 -18.58
N LEU A 150 2.57 -1.31 -17.86
CA LEU A 150 3.90 -1.54 -18.40
C LEU A 150 4.02 -2.73 -19.36
N TYR A 151 3.13 -3.72 -19.24
CA TYR A 151 3.24 -4.98 -19.99
C TYR A 151 2.00 -5.37 -20.77
N GLU A 152 0.85 -4.82 -20.41
CA GLU A 152 -0.41 -5.01 -21.16
C GLU A 152 -0.77 -3.75 -21.96
N GLU A 153 0.09 -2.72 -21.91
CA GLU A 153 -0.08 -1.44 -22.60
C GLU A 153 -1.46 -0.82 -22.33
N SER A 154 -1.95 -1.02 -21.10
CA SER A 154 -3.30 -0.62 -20.69
C SER A 154 -3.29 0.41 -19.56
N PRO A 155 -2.82 1.65 -19.81
CA PRO A 155 -2.78 2.72 -18.81
C PRO A 155 -4.18 3.07 -18.29
N VAL A 156 -5.22 2.88 -19.11
CA VAL A 156 -6.62 3.12 -18.72
C VAL A 156 -7.06 2.21 -17.59
N ILE A 157 -6.73 0.92 -17.65
CA ILE A 157 -7.08 -0.04 -16.59
C ILE A 157 -6.41 0.36 -15.28
N SER A 158 -5.13 0.70 -15.33
CA SER A 158 -4.36 1.10 -14.14
C SER A 158 -4.93 2.35 -13.49
N VAL A 159 -5.22 3.39 -14.29
CA VAL A 159 -5.85 4.62 -13.77
C VAL A 159 -7.24 4.34 -13.23
N ALA A 160 -8.04 3.49 -13.90
CA ALA A 160 -9.37 3.13 -13.40
C ALA A 160 -9.29 2.40 -12.05
N VAL A 161 -8.40 1.42 -11.90
CA VAL A 161 -8.23 0.67 -10.65
C VAL A 161 -7.71 1.58 -9.53
N LEU A 162 -6.67 2.37 -9.80
CA LEU A 162 -6.06 3.27 -8.83
C LEU A 162 -7.02 4.40 -8.42
N GLY A 163 -7.75 4.95 -9.37
CA GLY A 163 -8.74 6.00 -9.15
C GLY A 163 -9.99 5.49 -8.41
N LEU A 164 -10.49 4.31 -8.77
CA LEU A 164 -11.59 3.65 -8.06
C LEU A 164 -11.18 3.37 -6.61
N THR A 165 -9.95 2.94 -6.37
CA THR A 165 -9.42 2.72 -5.02
C THR A 165 -9.50 4.01 -4.19
N ILE A 166 -9.02 5.14 -4.72
CA ILE A 166 -9.15 6.44 -4.04
C ILE A 166 -10.62 6.81 -3.83
N GLY A 167 -11.50 6.58 -4.81
CA GLY A 167 -12.94 6.86 -4.70
C GLY A 167 -13.63 6.04 -3.61
N VAL A 168 -13.29 4.75 -3.48
CA VAL A 168 -13.79 3.87 -2.42
C VAL A 168 -13.30 4.37 -1.06
N LEU A 169 -12.00 4.64 -0.92
CA LEU A 169 -11.41 5.20 0.31
C LEU A 169 -12.08 6.53 0.70
N SER A 170 -12.28 7.42 -0.27
CA SER A 170 -12.98 8.68 -0.06
C SER A 170 -14.41 8.46 0.42
N THR A 171 -15.12 7.47 -0.14
CA THR A 171 -16.51 7.20 0.24
C THR A 171 -16.61 6.67 1.68
N ILE A 172 -15.74 5.75 2.07
CA ILE A 172 -15.77 5.15 3.41
C ILE A 172 -15.23 6.11 4.49
N SER A 173 -14.43 7.09 4.11
CA SER A 173 -13.93 8.16 5.00
C SER A 173 -14.75 9.45 4.94
N PHE A 174 -15.92 9.46 4.29
CA PHE A 174 -16.77 10.66 4.14
C PHE A 174 -16.02 11.88 3.56
N GLU A 175 -15.16 11.62 2.58
CA GLU A 175 -14.30 12.58 1.88
C GLU A 175 -13.21 13.23 2.74
N ASP A 176 -13.09 12.84 4.01
CA ASP A 176 -12.10 13.41 4.91
C ASP A 176 -10.67 12.97 4.51
N GLY A 177 -9.77 13.95 4.38
CA GLY A 177 -8.37 13.73 4.00
C GLY A 177 -8.11 13.22 2.57
N ALA A 178 -9.13 12.93 1.75
CA ALA A 178 -8.95 12.32 0.42
C ALA A 178 -8.45 13.30 -0.67
N GLY A 179 -8.80 14.58 -0.55
CA GLY A 179 -8.55 15.62 -1.57
C GLY A 179 -7.10 15.73 -2.04
N PRO A 180 -6.09 15.81 -1.16
CA PRO A 180 -4.68 15.89 -1.56
C PRO A 180 -4.21 14.67 -2.37
N PHE A 181 -4.58 13.46 -1.95
CA PHE A 181 -4.22 12.22 -2.66
C PHE A 181 -4.87 12.16 -4.04
N PHE A 182 -6.16 12.53 -4.12
CA PHE A 182 -6.88 12.59 -5.39
C PHE A 182 -6.28 13.63 -6.34
N ALA A 183 -5.89 14.80 -5.84
CA ALA A 183 -5.27 15.85 -6.67
C ALA A 183 -3.94 15.38 -7.28
N VAL A 184 -3.06 14.78 -6.46
CA VAL A 184 -1.78 14.21 -6.95
C VAL A 184 -2.04 13.09 -7.95
N PHE A 185 -2.94 12.17 -7.62
CA PHE A 185 -3.35 11.08 -8.51
C PHE A 185 -3.85 11.62 -9.86
N LEU A 186 -4.71 12.65 -9.87
CA LEU A 186 -5.29 13.20 -11.09
C LEU A 186 -4.22 13.85 -11.98
N VAL A 187 -3.30 14.62 -11.39
CA VAL A 187 -2.15 15.19 -12.13
C VAL A 187 -1.32 14.07 -12.76
N CYS A 188 -1.04 13.02 -11.99
CA CYS A 188 -0.28 11.86 -12.49
C CYS A 188 -1.03 11.07 -13.57
N ALA A 189 -2.34 10.87 -13.42
CA ALA A 189 -3.16 10.17 -14.41
C ALA A 189 -3.24 10.92 -15.73
N VAL A 190 -3.43 12.24 -15.69
CA VAL A 190 -3.41 13.10 -16.88
C VAL A 190 -2.01 13.06 -17.52
N GLY A 191 -0.95 13.21 -16.73
CA GLY A 191 0.43 13.08 -17.22
C GLY A 191 0.70 11.74 -17.89
N LEU A 192 0.19 10.65 -17.30
CA LEU A 192 0.30 9.31 -17.85
C LEU A 192 -0.37 9.22 -19.22
N PHE A 193 -1.63 9.65 -19.34
CA PHE A 193 -2.35 9.61 -20.62
C PHE A 193 -1.72 10.50 -21.69
N LEU A 194 -1.23 11.69 -21.32
CA LEU A 194 -0.50 12.54 -22.26
C LEU A 194 0.78 11.86 -22.75
N SER A 195 1.52 11.20 -21.85
CA SER A 195 2.75 10.49 -22.23
C SER A 195 2.50 9.24 -23.05
N ALA A 196 1.40 8.52 -22.78
CA ALA A 196 1.01 7.32 -23.53
C ALA A 196 0.42 7.67 -24.91
N GLY A 197 -0.34 8.76 -25.01
CA GLY A 197 -0.93 9.23 -26.28
C GLY A 197 0.08 9.77 -27.27
N VAL A 198 1.20 10.35 -26.79
CA VAL A 198 2.33 10.79 -27.64
C VAL A 198 3.09 9.60 -28.26
N ALA A 199 2.91 8.38 -27.74
CA ALA A 199 3.51 7.16 -28.28
C ALA A 199 2.62 6.43 -29.33
N GLY A 200 1.49 7.02 -29.74
CA GLY A 200 0.64 6.50 -30.83
C GLY A 200 1.26 6.71 -32.23
N PRO A 201 0.93 5.88 -33.23
CA PRO A 201 1.73 5.70 -34.45
C PRO A 201 1.61 6.85 -35.45
N ASP A 202 2.78 7.31 -35.93
CA ASP A 202 3.02 7.70 -37.32
C ASP A 202 3.15 6.44 -38.20
#